data_AF-A0A843F8P5-F1
#
_entry.id   AF-A0A843F8P5-F1
#
_cell.length_a   1.000
_cell.length_b   1.000
_cell.length_c   1.000
_cell.angle_alpha   90.00
_cell.angle_beta   90.00
_cell.angle_gamma   90.00
#
_symmetry.space_group_name_H-M   'P 1'
#
loop_
_entity.id
_entity.type
_entity.pdbx_description
1 polymer ?
#
loop_
_entity_poly.entity_id
_entity_poly.type
_entity_poly.pdbx_seq_one_letter_code
_entity_poly.pdbx_strand_id
1 'polypeptide(L)'
;MGSCTPEYIEAHGLDYDIENSDCGACTLNECGYYYGECPQDKGRLIVTNAFSGNMINVSDYSTVVSKISEEEFLELIRHADSNISHPGISNRYHLALNPRKINLVPGDEVVVVYIHGGRLPSNGKLPWNVNLSFEHIRIIEKVII
;
A
#
# COMPACT_ATOMS: atom_id res chain seq x y z
N MET A 1 -14.46 8.03 -40.29
CA MET A 1 -13.43 7.46 -39.40
C MET A 1 -13.58 8.16 -38.05
N GLY A 2 -13.81 7.52 -36.91
CA GLY A 2 -14.70 6.41 -36.55
C GLY A 2 -15.54 6.90 -35.35
N SER A 3 -16.77 6.44 -35.21
CA SER A 3 -17.70 6.89 -34.16
C SER A 3 -17.22 6.48 -32.77
N CYS A 4 -17.05 7.44 -31.86
CA CYS A 4 -16.87 7.17 -30.43
C CYS A 4 -18.20 6.68 -29.87
N THR A 5 -18.33 5.39 -29.57
CA THR A 5 -19.53 4.83 -28.95
C THR A 5 -19.43 4.90 -27.41
N PRO A 6 -20.56 5.08 -26.69
CA PRO A 6 -20.56 5.40 -25.26
C PRO A 6 -20.42 4.20 -24.32
N GLU A 7 -20.08 3.01 -24.83
CA GLU A 7 -20.14 1.75 -24.05
C GLU A 7 -18.99 1.58 -23.04
N TYR A 8 -18.12 2.59 -22.88
CA TYR A 8 -17.09 2.63 -21.83
C TYR A 8 -17.30 3.81 -20.85
N ILE A 9 -18.53 4.35 -20.78
CA ILE A 9 -18.93 5.39 -19.84
C ILE A 9 -19.58 4.73 -18.62
N GLU A 10 -18.81 3.97 -17.84
CA GLU A 10 -19.28 3.52 -16.52
C GLU A 10 -18.12 3.11 -15.62
N ALA A 11 -17.10 3.95 -15.51
CA ALA A 11 -16.20 3.87 -14.36
C ALA A 11 -15.59 5.25 -14.11
N HIS A 12 -16.01 5.86 -12.99
CA HIS A 12 -15.42 7.06 -12.38
C HIS A 12 -15.80 8.39 -13.05
N GLY A 13 -17.07 8.76 -12.91
CA GLY A 13 -17.54 10.13 -13.02
C GLY A 13 -17.02 10.99 -11.86
N LEU A 14 -15.79 11.44 -11.97
CA LEU A 14 -15.25 12.47 -11.09
C LEU A 14 -14.69 13.60 -11.97
N ASP A 15 -15.40 14.73 -11.96
CA ASP A 15 -14.90 16.01 -12.44
C ASP A 15 -13.63 16.34 -11.66
N TYR A 16 -12.48 16.35 -12.33
CA TYR A 16 -11.23 16.82 -11.75
C TYR A 16 -10.72 18.04 -12.53
N ASP A 17 -10.44 19.12 -11.80
CA ASP A 17 -9.77 20.32 -12.30
C ASP A 17 -8.29 20.00 -12.62
N ILE A 18 -8.00 19.80 -13.91
CA ILE A 18 -6.67 19.48 -14.46
C ILE A 18 -5.90 20.76 -14.77
N GLU A 19 -5.64 21.62 -13.77
CA GLU A 19 -4.76 22.78 -13.99
C GLU A 19 -3.39 22.66 -13.30
N ASN A 20 -3.13 21.61 -12.49
CA ASN A 20 -1.87 21.54 -11.72
C ASN A 20 -1.31 20.15 -11.42
N SER A 21 -1.72 19.07 -12.08
CA SER A 21 -1.05 17.78 -11.89
C SER A 21 -0.01 17.53 -12.98
N ASP A 22 1.27 17.51 -12.60
CA ASP A 22 2.39 16.97 -13.39
C ASP A 22 2.20 15.46 -13.62
N CYS A 23 1.21 15.09 -14.43
CA CYS A 23 0.90 13.71 -14.80
C CYS A 23 1.82 13.23 -15.93
N GLY A 24 3.09 12.99 -15.61
CA GLY A 24 4.12 12.58 -16.58
C GLY A 24 3.93 11.21 -17.26
N ALA A 25 2.79 10.53 -17.12
CA ALA A 25 2.57 9.19 -17.67
C ALA A 25 1.15 8.91 -18.21
N CYS A 26 0.26 9.89 -18.25
CA CYS A 26 -1.09 9.69 -18.77
C CYS A 26 -1.13 10.19 -20.22
N THR A 27 -1.30 9.29 -21.19
CA THR A 27 -1.39 9.68 -22.60
C THR A 27 -2.85 9.98 -22.95
N LEU A 28 -3.13 11.18 -23.45
CA LEU A 28 -4.44 11.55 -23.98
C LEU A 28 -4.61 10.97 -25.39
N ASN A 29 -5.72 10.28 -25.66
CA ASN A 29 -6.09 9.93 -27.03
C ASN A 29 -6.72 11.13 -27.76
N GLU A 30 -6.89 10.98 -29.08
CA GLU A 30 -7.47 12.00 -29.97
C GLU A 30 -8.92 12.41 -29.60
N CYS A 31 -9.54 11.71 -28.65
CA CYS A 31 -10.89 11.95 -28.19
C CYS A 31 -10.96 12.57 -26.78
N GLY A 32 -9.82 12.95 -26.19
CA GLY A 32 -9.76 13.59 -24.88
C GLY A 32 -9.79 12.62 -23.68
N TYR A 33 -9.59 11.31 -23.91
CA TYR A 33 -9.57 10.31 -22.84
C TYR A 33 -8.14 9.88 -22.50
N TYR A 34 -7.85 9.75 -21.21
CA TYR A 34 -6.61 9.19 -20.71
C TYR A 34 -6.62 7.66 -20.85
N TYR A 35 -5.53 7.07 -21.36
CA TYR A 35 -5.31 5.63 -21.36
C TYR A 35 -3.89 5.28 -20.90
N GLY A 36 -3.79 4.25 -20.06
CA GLY A 36 -2.58 3.87 -19.31
C GLY A 36 -2.84 3.83 -17.79
N GLU A 37 -2.04 3.08 -17.03
CA GLU A 37 -2.10 3.11 -15.55
C GLU A 37 -1.75 4.53 -15.09
N CYS A 38 -2.71 5.27 -14.53
CA CYS A 38 -2.37 6.54 -13.89
C CYS A 38 -1.49 6.19 -12.67
N PRO A 39 -0.34 6.84 -12.45
CA PRO A 39 0.47 6.59 -11.25
C PRO A 39 -0.31 6.80 -9.94
N GLN A 40 -1.42 7.54 -10.00
CA GLN A 40 -2.35 7.77 -8.89
C GLN A 40 -3.26 6.56 -8.59
N ASP A 41 -3.37 5.59 -9.50
CA ASP A 41 -4.03 4.29 -9.25
C ASP A 41 -3.12 3.32 -8.48
N LYS A 42 -1.82 3.62 -8.38
CA LYS A 42 -0.90 2.90 -7.50
C LYS A 42 -0.94 3.58 -6.15
N GLY A 43 -1.79 3.08 -5.25
CA GLY A 43 -1.71 3.46 -3.86
C GLY A 43 -0.33 3.15 -3.27
N ARG A 44 -0.05 3.72 -2.11
CA ARG A 44 1.30 3.67 -1.53
C ARG A 44 1.59 2.27 -1.03
N LEU A 45 2.80 1.77 -1.26
CA LEU A 45 3.30 0.57 -0.61
C LEU A 45 4.06 0.97 0.66
N ILE A 46 3.60 0.52 1.82
CA ILE A 46 4.20 0.88 3.10
C ILE A 46 4.65 -0.38 3.84
N VAL A 47 5.90 -0.40 4.33
CA VAL A 47 6.40 -1.48 5.19
C VAL A 47 6.27 -1.11 6.66
N THR A 48 5.71 -1.99 7.47
CA THR A 48 5.51 -1.76 8.91
C THR A 48 5.69 -3.03 9.73
N ASN A 49 5.88 -2.87 11.04
CA ASN A 49 6.03 -3.99 11.98
C ASN A 49 4.74 -4.32 12.76
N ALA A 50 3.61 -3.71 12.40
CA ALA A 50 2.27 -4.07 12.84
C ALA A 50 1.20 -3.40 11.95
N PHE A 51 0.08 -4.09 11.73
CA PHE A 51 -1.11 -3.52 11.10
C PHE A 51 -2.24 -3.34 12.12
N SER A 52 -3.02 -2.26 11.99
CA SER A 52 -4.14 -1.96 12.89
C SER A 52 -5.24 -1.24 12.14
N GLY A 53 -6.51 -1.51 12.49
CA GLY A 53 -7.65 -0.76 11.96
C GLY A 53 -7.57 0.75 12.22
N ASN A 54 -6.86 1.18 13.26
CA ASN A 54 -6.60 2.60 13.54
C ASN A 54 -5.69 3.29 12.51
N MET A 55 -5.06 2.51 11.62
CA MET A 55 -4.30 3.04 10.49
C MET A 55 -5.21 3.41 9.31
N ILE A 56 -6.49 3.03 9.33
CA ILE A 56 -7.40 3.21 8.19
C ILE A 56 -8.29 4.42 8.46
N ASN A 57 -8.30 5.38 7.53
CA ASN A 57 -8.97 6.67 7.71
C ASN A 57 -10.29 6.79 6.92
N VAL A 58 -10.89 5.65 6.58
CA VAL A 58 -12.16 5.57 5.84
C VAL A 58 -13.11 4.60 6.54
N SER A 59 -14.42 4.87 6.44
CA SER A 59 -15.46 4.06 7.09
C SER A 59 -15.80 2.77 6.33
N ASP A 60 -15.71 2.80 5.00
CA ASP A 60 -16.12 1.70 4.13
C ASP A 60 -14.93 1.18 3.34
N TYR A 61 -14.37 0.08 3.81
CA TYR A 61 -13.26 -0.61 3.17
C TYR A 61 -13.36 -2.12 3.43
N SER A 62 -12.67 -2.88 2.59
CA SER A 62 -12.33 -4.28 2.84
C SER A 62 -10.81 -4.44 2.81
N THR A 63 -10.29 -5.47 3.47
CA THR A 63 -8.86 -5.81 3.44
C THR A 63 -8.66 -7.20 2.87
N VAL A 64 -7.76 -7.32 1.90
CA VAL A 64 -7.27 -8.62 1.42
C VAL A 64 -5.93 -8.89 2.09
N VAL A 65 -5.85 -9.96 2.87
CA VAL A 65 -4.64 -10.36 3.59
C VAL A 65 -4.07 -11.61 2.95
N SER A 66 -2.81 -11.58 2.56
CA SER A 66 -2.08 -12.71 1.99
C SER A 66 -0.80 -12.96 2.77
N LYS A 67 -0.56 -14.21 3.15
CA LYS A 67 0.73 -14.62 3.71
C LYS A 67 1.74 -14.68 2.57
N ILE A 68 2.95 -14.16 2.80
CA ILE A 68 4.03 -14.13 1.82
C ILE A 68 5.30 -14.77 2.40
N SER A 69 6.19 -15.21 1.53
CA SER A 69 7.51 -15.71 1.93
C SER A 69 8.45 -14.56 2.33
N GLU A 70 9.60 -14.90 2.94
CA GLU A 70 10.63 -13.89 3.24
C GLU A 70 11.22 -13.32 1.93
N GLU A 71 11.36 -14.13 0.89
CA GLU A 71 11.83 -13.70 -0.42
C GLU A 71 10.87 -12.69 -1.07
N GLU A 72 9.56 -12.96 -1.04
CA GLU A 72 8.53 -12.03 -1.53
C GLU A 72 8.52 -10.73 -0.72
N PHE A 73 8.64 -10.83 0.60
CA PHE A 73 8.79 -9.67 1.48
C PHE A 73 9.99 -8.82 1.08
N LEU A 74 11.17 -9.43 0.92
CA LEU A 74 12.40 -8.74 0.55
C LEU A 74 12.31 -8.03 -0.79
N GLU A 75 11.54 -8.56 -1.74
CA GLU A 75 11.31 -7.91 -3.03
C GLU A 75 10.41 -6.68 -2.88
N LEU A 76 9.29 -6.82 -2.18
CA LEU A 76 8.33 -5.72 -2.00
C LEU A 76 8.93 -4.54 -1.23
N ILE A 77 9.73 -4.79 -0.20
CA ILE A 77 10.28 -3.71 0.64
C ILE A 77 11.29 -2.80 -0.09
N ARG A 78 11.82 -3.23 -1.25
CA ARG A 78 12.74 -2.40 -2.07
C ARG A 78 12.06 -1.13 -2.58
N HIS A 79 10.74 -1.17 -2.71
CA HIS A 79 9.91 -0.10 -3.25
C HIS A 79 8.97 0.49 -2.20
N ALA A 80 9.05 0.03 -0.95
CA ALA A 80 8.12 0.42 0.10
C ALA A 80 8.63 1.61 0.93
N ASP A 81 7.69 2.48 1.30
CA ASP A 81 7.90 3.51 2.31
C ASP A 81 8.03 2.88 3.69
N SER A 82 9.12 3.15 4.40
CA SER A 82 9.28 2.59 5.75
C SER A 82 8.45 3.31 6.81
N ASN A 83 7.69 2.53 7.57
CA ASN A 83 7.09 2.87 8.87
C ASN A 83 7.49 1.84 9.94
N ILE A 84 8.76 1.44 9.95
CA ILE A 84 9.31 0.56 10.98
C ILE A 84 9.59 1.35 12.25
N SER A 85 9.09 0.85 13.38
CA SER A 85 9.30 1.43 14.71
C SER A 85 10.32 0.68 15.57
N HIS A 86 10.74 -0.53 15.18
CA HIS A 86 11.64 -1.37 15.97
C HIS A 86 13.06 -1.42 15.37
N PRO A 87 14.12 -0.96 16.08
CA PRO A 87 15.49 -0.94 15.56
C PRO A 87 16.01 -2.32 15.12
N GLY A 88 15.62 -3.39 15.80
CA GLY A 88 16.03 -4.75 15.42
C GLY A 88 15.49 -5.19 14.05
N ILE A 89 14.28 -4.76 13.68
CA ILE A 89 13.71 -5.05 12.35
C ILE A 89 14.35 -4.14 11.31
N SER A 90 14.48 -2.85 11.63
CA SER A 90 15.17 -1.86 10.79
C SER A 90 16.59 -2.32 10.42
N ASN A 91 17.37 -2.78 11.39
CA ASN A 91 18.73 -3.27 11.16
C ASN A 91 18.75 -4.58 10.36
N ARG A 92 17.82 -5.51 10.63
CA ARG A 92 17.78 -6.82 9.95
C ARG A 92 17.46 -6.70 8.46
N TYR A 93 16.58 -5.76 8.09
CA TYR A 93 16.11 -5.58 6.72
C TYR A 93 16.61 -4.29 6.06
N HIS A 94 17.54 -3.57 6.69
CA HIS A 94 18.10 -2.31 6.21
C HIS A 94 17.04 -1.23 5.88
N LEU A 95 15.97 -1.19 6.68
CA LEU A 95 14.86 -0.24 6.53
C LEU A 95 15.08 1.00 7.39
N ALA A 96 14.67 2.17 6.91
CA ALA A 96 14.71 3.40 7.71
C ALA A 96 13.84 3.29 8.97
N LEU A 97 14.36 3.67 10.14
CA LEU A 97 13.58 3.76 11.36
C LEU A 97 12.73 5.04 11.32
N ASN A 98 11.44 4.91 11.04
CA ASN A 98 10.55 6.06 10.79
C ASN A 98 9.16 5.84 11.38
N PRO A 99 9.02 5.79 12.72
CA PRO A 99 7.73 5.60 13.37
C PRO A 99 6.85 6.85 13.16
N ARG A 100 5.82 6.71 12.32
CA ARG A 100 4.81 7.76 12.05
C ARG A 100 3.40 7.19 12.13
N LYS A 101 2.43 8.06 12.38
CA LYS A 101 1.02 7.72 12.16
C LYS A 101 0.80 7.55 10.65
N ILE A 102 0.28 6.40 10.24
CA ILE A 102 -0.16 6.16 8.87
C ILE A 102 -1.67 6.34 8.81
N ASN A 103 -2.16 7.00 7.76
CA ASN A 103 -3.56 7.02 7.38
C ASN A 103 -3.67 6.35 6.01
N LEU A 104 -4.24 5.15 5.96
CA LEU A 104 -4.40 4.31 4.80
C LEU A 104 -5.79 4.52 4.19
N VAL A 105 -5.84 4.44 2.86
CA VAL A 105 -7.06 4.53 2.05
C VAL A 105 -7.12 3.37 1.06
N PRO A 106 -8.28 3.07 0.45
CA PRO A 106 -8.36 2.08 -0.63
C PRO A 106 -7.35 2.39 -1.75
N GLY A 107 -6.71 1.34 -2.26
CA GLY A 107 -5.58 1.42 -3.17
C GLY A 107 -4.22 1.32 -2.47
N ASP A 108 -4.11 1.76 -1.20
CA ASP A 108 -2.87 1.59 -0.45
C ASP A 108 -2.61 0.11 -0.11
N GLU A 109 -1.33 -0.21 -0.04
CA GLU A 109 -0.83 -1.54 0.29
C GLU A 109 0.13 -1.49 1.48
N VAL A 110 0.09 -2.52 2.30
CA VAL A 110 0.92 -2.64 3.48
C VAL A 110 1.64 -3.99 3.48
N VAL A 111 2.95 -3.95 3.62
CA VAL A 111 3.78 -5.13 3.86
C VAL A 111 4.13 -5.16 5.33
N VAL A 112 3.75 -6.24 6.02
CA VAL A 112 3.87 -6.34 7.46
C VAL A 112 4.87 -7.43 7.82
N VAL A 113 5.78 -7.13 8.74
CA VAL A 113 6.64 -8.12 9.40
C VAL A 113 6.22 -8.27 10.86
N TYR A 114 5.76 -9.47 11.22
CA TYR A 114 5.34 -9.80 12.58
C TYR A 114 6.41 -10.58 13.32
N ILE A 115 6.54 -10.28 14.62
CA ILE A 115 7.36 -11.04 15.55
C ILE A 115 6.50 -12.13 16.18
N HIS A 116 6.86 -13.40 15.96
CA HIS A 116 6.27 -14.52 16.68
C HIS A 116 6.88 -14.68 18.07
N GLY A 117 6.06 -15.13 19.03
CA GLY A 117 6.49 -15.36 20.42
C GLY A 117 5.88 -14.40 21.45
N GLY A 118 4.98 -13.53 21.02
CA GLY A 118 4.22 -12.63 21.90
C GLY A 118 4.81 -11.23 22.00
N ARG A 119 4.28 -10.44 22.94
CA ARG A 119 4.68 -9.05 23.13
C ARG A 119 6.10 -9.00 23.69
N LEU A 120 7.03 -8.40 22.94
CA LEU A 120 8.33 -8.06 23.49
C LEU A 120 8.17 -7.09 24.67
N PRO A 121 9.00 -7.20 25.72
CA PRO A 121 9.04 -6.20 26.77
C PRO A 121 9.34 -4.82 26.18
N SER A 122 8.87 -3.76 26.82
CA SER A 122 9.14 -2.38 26.39
C SER A 122 10.66 -2.18 26.26
N ASN A 123 11.13 -1.76 25.08
CA ASN A 123 12.55 -1.64 24.69
C ASN A 123 13.33 -2.97 24.55
N GLY A 124 12.63 -4.10 24.43
CA GLY A 124 13.25 -5.41 24.24
C GLY A 124 14.08 -5.46 22.95
N LYS A 125 15.30 -5.99 23.03
CA LYS A 125 16.08 -6.31 21.83
C LYS A 125 15.41 -7.46 21.09
N LEU A 126 15.46 -7.42 19.77
CA LEU A 126 15.00 -8.52 18.94
C LEU A 126 15.94 -9.72 19.16
N PRO A 127 15.47 -10.89 19.64
CA PRO A 127 16.30 -12.08 19.75
C PRO A 127 16.81 -12.50 18.37
N TRP A 128 18.05 -12.98 18.28
CA TRP A 128 18.66 -13.37 17.01
C TRP A 128 17.91 -14.51 16.31
N ASN A 129 17.26 -15.39 17.09
CA ASN A 129 16.49 -16.55 16.65
C ASN A 129 14.98 -16.29 16.68
N VAL A 130 14.55 -15.03 16.63
CA VAL A 130 13.13 -14.71 16.59
C VAL A 130 12.51 -15.23 15.29
N ASN A 131 11.36 -15.90 15.43
CA ASN A 131 10.56 -16.30 14.28
C ASN A 131 9.80 -15.08 13.77
N LEU A 132 9.85 -14.87 12.46
CA LEU A 132 9.13 -13.78 11.78
C LEU A 132 8.12 -14.37 10.80
N SER A 133 7.01 -13.67 10.60
CA SER A 133 6.12 -13.92 9.47
C SER A 133 5.82 -12.63 8.74
N PHE A 134 5.41 -12.79 7.49
CA PHE A 134 5.23 -11.70 6.56
C PHE A 134 3.83 -11.79 5.97
N GLU A 135 3.17 -10.64 5.90
CA GLU A 135 1.87 -10.51 5.26
C GLU A 135 1.88 -9.32 4.30
N HIS A 136 1.15 -9.47 3.20
CA HIS A 136 0.81 -8.39 2.29
C HIS A 136 -0.68 -8.10 2.44
N ILE A 137 -1.00 -6.86 2.75
CA ILE A 137 -2.35 -6.38 3.02
C ILE A 137 -2.68 -5.33 1.99
N ARG A 138 -3.75 -5.56 1.22
CA ARG A 138 -4.28 -4.57 0.28
C ARG A 138 -5.58 -4.01 0.84
N ILE A 139 -5.67 -2.69 0.88
CA ILE A 139 -6.93 -2.02 1.24
C ILE A 139 -7.70 -1.79 -0.05
N ILE A 140 -8.92 -2.33 -0.10
CA ILE A 140 -9.79 -2.20 -1.26
C ILE A 140 -11.10 -1.53 -0.84
N GLU A 141 -11.81 -0.99 -1.82
CA GLU A 141 -13.17 -0.53 -1.60
C GLU A 141 -14.03 -1.68 -1.07
N LYS A 142 -15.03 -1.34 -0.26
CA LYS A 142 -15.92 -2.32 0.36
C LYS A 142 -16.69 -3.08 -0.72
N VAL A 143 -16.40 -4.36 -0.84
CA VAL A 143 -17.18 -5.26 -1.69
C VAL A 143 -18.44 -5.68 -0.92
N ILE A 144 -19.62 -5.25 -1.40
CA ILE A 144 -20.91 -5.74 -0.92
C ILE A 144 -21.19 -7.05 -1.67
N ILE A 145 -21.19 -8.17 -0.93
CA ILE A 145 -21.52 -9.51 -1.45
C ILE A 145 -23.00 -9.80 -1.17
#